data_AF-A0A229T937-F1
#
_entry.id   AF-A0A229T937-F1
#
_cell.length_a   1.000
_cell.length_b   1.000
_cell.length_c   1.000
_cell.angle_alpha   90.00
_cell.angle_beta   90.00
_cell.angle_gamma   90.00
#
_symmetry.space_group_name_H-M   'P 1'
#
loop_
_entity.id
_entity.type
_entity.pdbx_description
1 polymer ?
#
loop_
_entity_poly.entity_id
_entity_poly.type
_entity_poly.pdbx_seq_one_letter_code
_entity_poly.pdbx_strand_id
1 'polypeptide(L)'
;MLAVTTLAVPLLGAAAPVTSTGWASSGSVDVTIDNEHVVTGELAKCTVDGPYKGWTQGGATGDIAVFGAGDTGCGRSGEVSVAQAGGRRFRATVLQRYGGPVLTVRTYSAKCATTATGSAGEVAIGAVEGVTVPEEIPPNHRIVIPGGAAGTALATVVLNETVTPQPPDGSLVTHALHIKLFPQGGPASGDIYLGTAFCDPFGKK
;
A
#
# COMPACT_ATOMS: atom_id res chain seq x y z
N MET A 1 -46.09 47.57 29.43
CA MET A 1 -44.90 46.71 29.37
C MET A 1 -45.15 45.65 28.31
N LEU A 2 -44.58 45.80 27.11
CA LEU A 2 -44.60 44.76 26.07
C LEU A 2 -43.26 44.01 26.14
N ALA A 3 -43.31 42.71 26.44
CA ALA A 3 -42.14 41.84 26.41
C ALA A 3 -41.91 41.35 24.98
N VAL A 4 -40.77 41.72 24.39
CA VAL A 4 -40.31 41.22 23.10
C VAL A 4 -39.47 39.98 23.36
N THR A 5 -39.99 38.81 22.99
CA THR A 5 -39.26 37.54 23.02
C THR A 5 -38.46 37.39 21.73
N THR A 6 -37.13 37.49 21.83
CA THR A 6 -36.21 37.19 20.74
C THR A 6 -36.05 35.68 20.60
N LEU A 7 -36.58 35.11 19.52
CA LEU A 7 -36.29 33.74 19.11
C LEU A 7 -34.87 33.66 18.53
N ALA A 8 -33.95 33.09 19.30
CA ALA A 8 -32.63 32.70 18.80
C ALA A 8 -32.77 31.44 17.96
N VAL A 9 -32.58 31.57 16.64
CA VAL A 9 -32.51 30.43 15.72
C VAL A 9 -31.11 29.82 15.84
N PRO A 10 -30.93 28.55 16.19
CA PRO A 10 -29.61 27.94 16.19
C PRO A 10 -29.13 27.86 14.74
N LEU A 11 -28.01 28.52 14.43
CA LEU A 11 -27.26 28.22 13.21
C LEU A 11 -26.75 26.79 13.32
N LEU A 12 -27.42 25.86 12.63
CA LEU A 12 -26.84 24.58 12.28
C LEU A 12 -25.64 24.88 11.37
N GLY A 13 -24.43 24.78 11.90
CA GLY A 13 -23.21 24.87 11.10
C GLY A 13 -23.26 23.81 10.00
N ALA A 14 -23.15 24.23 8.74
CA ALA A 14 -23.02 23.30 7.63
C ALA A 14 -21.76 22.44 7.86
N ALA A 15 -21.92 21.11 7.83
CA ALA A 15 -20.78 20.21 7.80
C ALA A 15 -19.90 20.59 6.61
N ALA A 16 -18.57 20.66 6.83
CA ALA A 16 -17.64 20.85 5.72
C ALA A 16 -17.92 19.77 4.66
N PRO A 17 -17.88 20.10 3.36
CA PRO A 17 -18.09 19.10 2.33
C PRO A 17 -17.07 17.98 2.54
N VAL A 18 -17.59 16.75 2.63
CA VAL A 18 -16.79 15.54 2.70
C VAL A 18 -15.91 15.51 1.46
N THR A 19 -14.59 15.60 1.64
CA THR A 19 -13.64 15.58 0.54
C THR A 19 -12.99 14.21 0.52
N SER A 20 -13.16 13.50 -0.60
CA SER A 20 -12.47 12.23 -0.81
C SER A 20 -10.96 12.41 -0.59
N THR A 21 -10.29 11.38 -0.09
CA THR A 21 -8.83 11.41 0.10
C THR A 21 -8.16 10.25 -0.63
N GLY A 22 -6.85 10.34 -0.77
CA GLY A 22 -6.02 9.32 -1.38
C GLY A 22 -4.54 9.64 -1.26
N TRP A 23 -3.74 8.57 -1.24
CA TRP A 23 -2.29 8.65 -1.22
C TRP A 23 -1.69 7.42 -1.87
N ALA A 24 -0.44 7.53 -2.33
CA ALA A 24 0.27 6.42 -2.92
C ALA A 24 1.75 6.43 -2.54
N SER A 25 2.36 5.25 -2.57
CA SER A 25 3.79 5.03 -2.32
C SER A 25 4.33 3.98 -3.28
N SER A 26 5.49 4.25 -3.88
CA SER A 26 6.16 3.28 -4.74
C SER A 26 6.67 2.06 -3.99
N GLY A 27 6.91 2.16 -2.68
CA GLY A 27 7.23 1.02 -1.83
C GLY A 27 7.63 1.41 -0.41
N SER A 28 7.77 0.43 0.46
CA SER A 28 8.26 0.60 1.83
C SER A 28 8.78 -0.71 2.41
N VAL A 29 9.65 -0.58 3.40
CA VAL A 29 10.11 -1.66 4.27
C VAL A 29 9.85 -1.23 5.70
N ASP A 30 9.30 -2.14 6.48
CA ASP A 30 9.22 -2.07 7.94
C ASP A 30 9.43 -3.49 8.49
N VAL A 31 10.67 -3.81 8.86
CA VAL A 31 11.05 -5.17 9.27
C VAL A 31 11.91 -5.14 10.52
N THR A 32 11.81 -6.21 11.32
CA THR A 32 12.73 -6.48 12.43
C THR A 32 13.56 -7.71 12.09
N ILE A 33 14.88 -7.60 12.09
CA ILE A 33 15.82 -8.68 11.77
C ILE A 33 16.95 -8.67 12.79
N ASP A 34 17.24 -9.80 13.44
CA ASP A 34 18.33 -9.89 14.44
C ASP A 34 18.21 -8.82 15.55
N ASN A 35 16.97 -8.50 15.94
CA ASN A 35 16.58 -7.43 16.88
C ASN A 35 16.85 -5.99 16.40
N GLU A 36 17.21 -5.78 15.15
CA GLU A 36 17.30 -4.46 14.53
C GLU A 36 16.02 -4.12 13.76
N HIS A 37 15.44 -2.96 14.06
CA HIS A 37 14.26 -2.44 13.36
C HIS A 37 14.70 -1.54 12.21
N VAL A 38 14.35 -1.94 10.98
CA VAL A 38 14.72 -1.23 9.76
C VAL A 38 13.48 -0.74 9.05
N VAL A 39 13.40 0.58 8.85
CA VAL A 39 12.28 1.25 8.21
C VAL A 39 12.76 2.25 7.16
N THR A 40 12.15 2.22 5.96
CA THR A 40 12.49 3.17 4.87
C THR A 40 11.56 4.36 4.81
N GLY A 41 10.41 4.28 5.48
CA GLY A 41 9.26 5.13 5.17
C GLY A 41 8.69 4.84 3.78
N GLU A 42 7.72 5.67 3.37
CA GLU A 42 7.03 5.56 2.08
C GLU A 42 7.85 6.22 0.96
N LEU A 43 8.33 5.40 0.03
CA LEU A 43 9.15 5.86 -1.09
C LEU A 43 8.29 6.58 -2.14
N ALA A 44 8.75 7.76 -2.55
CA ALA A 44 8.07 8.59 -3.53
C ALA A 44 6.61 8.89 -3.14
N LYS A 45 6.31 9.16 -1.86
CA LYS A 45 4.92 9.41 -1.42
C LYS A 45 4.26 10.56 -2.19
N CYS A 46 3.00 10.37 -2.59
CA CYS A 46 2.10 11.45 -2.96
C CYS A 46 0.83 11.42 -2.11
N THR A 47 0.14 12.56 -2.04
CA THR A 47 -1.21 12.65 -1.50
C THR A 47 -2.06 13.56 -2.39
N VAL A 48 -3.38 13.40 -2.33
CA VAL A 48 -4.30 14.31 -3.03
C VAL A 48 -4.36 15.73 -2.43
N ASP A 49 -3.71 15.94 -1.28
CA ASP A 49 -3.57 17.24 -0.62
C ASP A 49 -2.16 17.82 -0.75
N GLY A 50 -1.28 17.13 -1.50
CA GLY A 50 0.12 17.52 -1.71
C GLY A 50 1.11 16.70 -0.87
N PRO A 51 2.29 16.37 -1.42
CA PRO A 51 2.70 16.57 -2.82
C PRO A 51 1.91 15.69 -3.79
N TYR A 52 1.54 16.22 -4.97
CA TYR A 52 0.74 15.49 -5.97
C TYR A 52 1.53 14.47 -6.79
N LYS A 53 2.85 14.56 -6.78
CA LYS A 53 3.74 13.63 -7.46
C LYS A 53 4.93 13.34 -6.55
N GLY A 54 5.40 12.11 -6.58
CA GLY A 54 6.63 11.68 -5.94
C GLY A 54 7.53 10.97 -6.94
N TRP A 55 8.84 11.03 -6.69
CA TRP A 55 9.82 10.26 -7.44
C TRP A 55 10.95 9.81 -6.51
N THR A 56 11.49 8.63 -6.77
CA THR A 56 12.70 8.12 -6.13
C THR A 56 13.57 7.41 -7.16
N GLN A 57 14.89 7.54 -7.01
CA GLN A 57 15.85 6.70 -7.75
C GLN A 57 15.88 5.25 -7.22
N GLY A 58 15.30 5.01 -6.05
CA GLY A 58 15.43 3.76 -5.31
C GLY A 58 16.69 3.75 -4.43
N GLY A 59 17.08 2.56 -4.00
CA GLY A 59 18.21 2.36 -3.11
C GLY A 59 18.20 0.97 -2.47
N ALA A 60 19.35 0.59 -1.91
CA ALA A 60 19.46 -0.61 -1.11
C ALA A 60 19.13 -0.29 0.36
N THR A 61 18.34 -1.15 0.98
CA THR A 61 18.05 -1.14 2.41
C THR A 61 18.80 -2.32 3.02
N GLY A 62 20.09 -2.12 3.29
CA GLY A 62 20.99 -3.20 3.67
C GLY A 62 20.96 -4.35 2.66
N ASP A 63 20.90 -5.57 3.16
CA ASP A 63 20.66 -6.80 2.40
C ASP A 63 19.22 -7.31 2.52
N ILE A 64 18.27 -6.41 2.84
CA ILE A 64 16.85 -6.73 2.97
C ILE A 64 16.17 -6.64 1.60
N ALA A 65 16.29 -5.47 0.99
CA ALA A 65 15.63 -5.14 -0.25
C ALA A 65 16.41 -4.08 -1.04
N VAL A 66 16.26 -4.11 -2.36
CA VAL A 66 16.74 -3.09 -3.28
C VAL A 66 15.55 -2.60 -4.10
N PHE A 67 15.23 -1.32 -3.95
CA PHE A 67 14.25 -0.65 -4.78
C PHE A 67 14.95 -0.03 -6.00
N GLY A 68 14.37 -0.21 -7.18
CA GLY A 68 14.74 0.61 -8.33
C GLY A 68 13.94 1.91 -8.37
N ALA A 69 14.01 2.62 -9.50
CA ALA A 69 13.30 3.87 -9.68
C ALA A 69 11.78 3.68 -9.57
N GLY A 70 11.13 4.55 -8.80
CA GLY A 70 9.70 4.55 -8.55
C GLY A 70 9.11 5.95 -8.63
N ASP A 71 7.83 6.01 -8.95
CA ASP A 71 7.08 7.26 -9.09
C ASP A 71 5.65 7.09 -8.56
N THR A 72 5.03 8.20 -8.19
CA THR A 72 3.64 8.24 -7.78
C THR A 72 2.94 9.48 -8.33
N GLY A 73 1.63 9.38 -8.46
CA GLY A 73 0.74 10.46 -8.86
C GLY A 73 -0.56 10.42 -8.07
N CYS A 74 -0.93 11.56 -7.51
CA CYS A 74 -2.15 11.75 -6.75
C CYS A 74 -2.86 13.00 -7.24
N GLY A 75 -4.18 12.95 -7.29
CA GLY A 75 -4.99 14.11 -7.68
C GLY A 75 -6.43 13.99 -7.23
N ARG A 76 -7.08 15.13 -7.09
CA ARG A 76 -8.51 15.24 -6.79
C ARG A 76 -9.17 16.14 -7.84
N SER A 77 -10.30 15.69 -8.36
CA SER A 77 -11.16 16.44 -9.27
C SER A 77 -12.60 16.33 -8.80
N GLY A 78 -13.13 17.40 -8.21
CA GLY A 78 -14.43 17.37 -7.53
C GLY A 78 -14.40 16.37 -6.37
N GLU A 79 -15.36 15.44 -6.37
CA GLU A 79 -15.49 14.38 -5.35
C GLU A 79 -14.59 13.15 -5.64
N VAL A 80 -13.92 13.12 -6.80
CA VAL A 80 -13.09 11.98 -7.20
C VAL A 80 -11.63 12.21 -6.82
N SER A 81 -11.08 11.29 -6.04
CA SER A 81 -9.65 11.20 -5.72
C SER A 81 -9.04 10.00 -6.45
N VAL A 82 -7.85 10.20 -7.00
CA VAL A 82 -7.06 9.16 -7.68
C VAL A 82 -5.68 9.14 -7.05
N ALA A 83 -5.18 7.95 -6.76
CA ALA A 83 -3.83 7.71 -6.29
C ALA A 83 -3.21 6.56 -7.09
N GLN A 84 -1.97 6.72 -7.51
CA GLN A 84 -1.24 5.74 -8.30
C GLN A 84 0.22 5.68 -7.87
N ALA A 85 0.74 4.47 -7.78
CA ALA A 85 2.14 4.17 -7.57
C ALA A 85 2.67 3.25 -8.66
N GLY A 86 3.92 3.45 -9.06
CA GLY A 86 4.63 2.60 -9.98
C GLY A 86 6.09 2.45 -9.60
N GLY A 87 6.72 1.40 -10.09
CA GLY A 87 8.15 1.20 -9.94
C GLY A 87 8.69 0.06 -10.77
N ARG A 88 10.01 -0.09 -10.72
CA ARG A 88 10.72 -1.08 -11.53
C ARG A 88 11.93 -1.64 -10.81
N ARG A 89 12.36 -2.84 -11.23
CA ARG A 89 13.61 -3.49 -10.80
C ARG A 89 13.72 -3.64 -9.27
N PHE A 90 12.65 -4.07 -8.63
CA PHE A 90 12.69 -4.40 -7.22
C PHE A 90 13.37 -5.76 -7.01
N ARG A 91 14.06 -5.89 -5.88
CA ARG A 91 14.64 -7.15 -5.41
C ARG A 91 14.46 -7.29 -3.90
N ALA A 92 13.89 -8.39 -3.42
CA ALA A 92 13.98 -8.79 -2.01
C ALA A 92 15.09 -9.82 -1.85
N THR A 93 16.11 -9.48 -1.07
CA THR A 93 17.27 -10.36 -0.79
C THR A 93 17.21 -10.97 0.61
N VAL A 94 16.38 -10.44 1.50
CA VAL A 94 16.26 -10.89 2.90
C VAL A 94 16.06 -12.40 3.04
N LEU A 95 15.31 -13.02 2.12
CA LEU A 95 14.99 -14.45 2.18
C LEU A 95 16.23 -15.34 1.98
N GLN A 96 17.25 -14.85 1.27
CA GLN A 96 18.49 -15.62 1.06
C GLN A 96 19.22 -15.92 2.36
N ARG A 97 19.13 -15.01 3.35
CA ARG A 97 19.69 -15.24 4.70
C ARG A 97 19.15 -16.50 5.36
N TYR A 98 17.93 -16.91 4.98
CA TYR A 98 17.21 -18.03 5.57
C TYR A 98 17.03 -19.19 4.59
N GLY A 99 17.82 -19.23 3.50
CA GLY A 99 17.78 -20.28 2.50
C GLY A 99 16.65 -20.16 1.47
N GLY A 100 15.93 -19.03 1.45
CA GLY A 100 14.91 -18.72 0.47
C GLY A 100 15.46 -18.11 -0.82
N PRO A 101 14.58 -17.90 -1.82
CA PRO A 101 14.97 -17.33 -3.11
C PRO A 101 15.18 -15.81 -3.03
N VAL A 102 15.88 -15.25 -4.02
CA VAL A 102 15.76 -13.82 -4.33
C VAL A 102 14.44 -13.62 -5.05
N LEU A 103 13.59 -12.73 -4.54
CA LEU A 103 12.40 -12.31 -5.27
C LEU A 103 12.74 -11.08 -6.10
N THR A 104 12.38 -11.09 -7.38
CA THR A 104 12.53 -9.92 -8.25
C THR A 104 11.18 -9.54 -8.82
N VAL A 105 10.96 -8.24 -9.01
CA VAL A 105 9.82 -7.72 -9.75
C VAL A 105 10.33 -6.72 -10.78
N ARG A 106 10.10 -7.00 -12.07
CA ARG A 106 10.63 -6.15 -13.14
C ARG A 106 9.91 -4.81 -13.19
N THR A 107 8.59 -4.83 -13.15
CA THR A 107 7.73 -3.64 -13.10
C THR A 107 6.50 -3.90 -12.26
N TYR A 108 5.98 -2.86 -11.61
CA TYR A 108 4.71 -2.95 -10.88
C TYR A 108 4.00 -1.60 -10.91
N SER A 109 2.68 -1.65 -10.78
CA SER A 109 1.84 -0.50 -10.50
C SER A 109 0.64 -0.88 -9.67
N ALA A 110 0.22 0.04 -8.80
CA ALA A 110 -1.06 -0.02 -8.13
C ALA A 110 -1.75 1.33 -8.25
N LYS A 111 -3.06 1.29 -8.40
CA LYS A 111 -3.90 2.46 -8.56
C LYS A 111 -5.17 2.26 -7.77
N CYS A 112 -5.66 3.36 -7.23
CA CYS A 112 -6.97 3.45 -6.65
C CYS A 112 -7.67 4.72 -7.15
N ALA A 113 -8.98 4.66 -7.31
CA ALA A 113 -9.84 5.81 -7.58
C ALA A 113 -11.12 5.74 -6.75
N THR A 114 -11.56 6.86 -6.17
CA THR A 114 -12.86 6.93 -5.51
C THR A 114 -14.00 6.98 -6.52
N THR A 115 -15.15 6.50 -6.09
CA THR A 115 -16.41 6.47 -6.83
C THR A 115 -17.51 7.04 -5.93
N ALA A 116 -18.73 7.21 -6.45
CA ALA A 116 -19.86 7.71 -5.66
C ALA A 116 -20.21 6.82 -4.45
N THR A 117 -19.86 5.52 -4.48
CA THR A 117 -20.29 4.54 -3.48
C THR A 117 -19.14 3.76 -2.84
N GLY A 118 -17.88 4.10 -3.12
CA GLY A 118 -16.73 3.30 -2.72
C GLY A 118 -15.45 3.69 -3.45
N SER A 119 -14.52 2.75 -3.59
CA SER A 119 -13.29 2.93 -4.37
C SER A 119 -13.05 1.73 -5.26
N ALA A 120 -12.39 1.96 -6.39
CA ALA A 120 -11.96 0.94 -7.33
C ALA A 120 -10.43 0.85 -7.31
N GLY A 121 -9.91 -0.37 -7.38
CA GLY A 121 -8.49 -0.68 -7.38
C GLY A 121 -8.05 -1.34 -8.67
N GLU A 122 -6.83 -1.07 -9.10
CA GLU A 122 -6.20 -1.69 -10.26
C GLU A 122 -4.73 -1.96 -9.96
N VAL A 123 -4.28 -3.18 -10.24
CA VAL A 123 -2.89 -3.58 -10.05
C VAL A 123 -2.38 -4.22 -11.33
N ALA A 124 -1.13 -3.89 -11.70
CA ALA A 124 -0.41 -4.58 -12.75
C ALA A 124 0.99 -4.96 -12.25
N ILE A 125 1.41 -6.18 -12.55
CA ILE A 125 2.71 -6.72 -12.15
C ILE A 125 3.35 -7.32 -13.40
N GLY A 126 4.55 -6.87 -13.73
CA GLY A 126 5.30 -7.37 -14.87
C GLY A 126 6.50 -8.17 -14.40
N ALA A 127 6.49 -9.47 -14.73
CA ALA A 127 7.52 -10.46 -14.43
C ALA A 127 7.95 -10.52 -12.96
N VAL A 128 7.61 -11.63 -12.31
CA VAL A 128 8.05 -11.97 -10.95
C VAL A 128 8.93 -13.19 -11.05
N GLU A 129 10.12 -13.15 -10.45
CA GLU A 129 11.01 -14.30 -10.35
C GLU A 129 11.25 -14.68 -8.88
N GLY A 130 11.69 -15.91 -8.66
CA GLY A 130 11.89 -16.50 -7.33
C GLY A 130 10.66 -17.21 -6.76
N VAL A 131 9.50 -17.05 -7.39
CA VAL A 131 8.25 -17.80 -7.10
C VAL A 131 7.51 -18.15 -8.39
N THR A 132 6.63 -19.14 -8.33
CA THR A 132 5.72 -19.45 -9.44
C THR A 132 4.52 -18.51 -9.37
N VAL A 133 4.24 -17.82 -10.48
CA VAL A 133 3.11 -16.90 -10.61
C VAL A 133 2.27 -17.35 -11.81
N PRO A 134 0.93 -17.45 -11.66
CA PRO A 134 0.05 -17.78 -12.79
C PRO A 134 0.09 -16.69 -13.87
N GLU A 135 -0.31 -17.04 -15.09
CA GLU A 135 -0.40 -16.08 -16.21
C GLU A 135 -1.39 -14.95 -15.90
N GLU A 136 -2.51 -15.29 -15.29
CA GLU A 136 -3.48 -14.34 -14.74
C GLU A 136 -3.41 -14.37 -13.21
N ILE A 137 -3.09 -13.24 -12.58
CA ILE A 137 -2.93 -13.13 -11.13
C ILE A 137 -4.27 -12.74 -10.51
N PRO A 138 -4.97 -13.67 -9.82
CA PRO A 138 -6.23 -13.33 -9.18
C PRO A 138 -6.02 -12.31 -8.05
N PRO A 139 -7.05 -11.54 -7.66
CA PRO A 139 -6.99 -10.68 -6.48
C PRO A 139 -6.58 -11.47 -5.23
N ASN A 140 -5.71 -10.87 -4.42
CA ASN A 140 -5.16 -11.45 -3.19
C ASN A 140 -4.45 -12.81 -3.40
N HIS A 141 -3.78 -13.00 -4.54
CA HIS A 141 -3.06 -14.23 -4.84
C HIS A 141 -1.91 -14.44 -3.86
N ARG A 142 -2.05 -15.46 -3.01
CA ARG A 142 -1.11 -15.75 -1.92
C ARG A 142 -0.16 -16.87 -2.30
N ILE A 143 1.13 -16.61 -2.17
CA ILE A 143 2.22 -17.56 -2.34
C ILE A 143 2.94 -17.71 -1.01
N VAL A 144 3.16 -18.95 -0.58
CA VAL A 144 3.94 -19.25 0.63
C VAL A 144 5.33 -19.65 0.22
N ILE A 145 6.34 -18.98 0.76
CA ILE A 145 7.74 -19.35 0.58
C ILE A 145 8.12 -20.29 1.71
N PRO A 146 8.38 -21.57 1.42
CA PRO A 146 8.69 -22.54 2.44
C PRO A 146 10.04 -22.21 3.09
N GLY A 147 10.11 -22.40 4.40
CA GLY A 147 11.36 -22.41 5.17
C GLY A 147 11.85 -23.83 5.41
N GLY A 148 13.03 -23.89 6.06
CA GLY A 148 13.70 -25.14 6.39
C GLY A 148 12.92 -25.99 7.41
N ALA A 149 13.27 -25.92 8.69
CA ALA A 149 12.72 -26.84 9.69
C ALA A 149 11.17 -26.71 9.85
N ALA A 150 10.49 -27.86 9.85
CA ALA A 150 9.10 -28.05 10.28
C ALA A 150 8.03 -27.18 9.60
N GLY A 151 8.11 -26.93 8.29
CA GLY A 151 7.01 -26.32 7.53
C GLY A 151 6.69 -24.87 7.91
N THR A 152 7.63 -24.19 8.56
CA THR A 152 7.56 -22.75 8.82
C THR A 152 7.69 -21.99 7.50
N ALA A 153 6.88 -20.94 7.29
CA ALA A 153 7.02 -20.10 6.10
C ALA A 153 8.08 -19.04 6.35
N LEU A 154 9.07 -18.89 5.45
CA LEU A 154 10.00 -17.76 5.49
C LEU A 154 9.26 -16.46 5.20
N ALA A 155 8.33 -16.51 4.25
CA ALA A 155 7.48 -15.41 3.92
C ALA A 155 6.15 -15.85 3.33
N THR A 156 5.17 -14.96 3.44
CA THR A 156 4.01 -14.94 2.55
C THR A 156 4.20 -13.80 1.56
N VAL A 157 4.03 -14.07 0.28
CA VAL A 157 3.95 -13.06 -0.77
C VAL A 157 2.50 -12.98 -1.22
N VAL A 158 1.89 -11.81 -1.12
CA VAL A 158 0.55 -11.53 -1.67
C VAL A 158 0.73 -10.62 -2.88
N LEU A 159 0.24 -11.07 -4.02
CA LEU A 159 0.19 -10.30 -5.26
C LEU A 159 -1.21 -9.79 -5.49
N ASN A 160 -1.35 -8.61 -6.10
CA ASN A 160 -2.66 -8.01 -6.40
C ASN A 160 -3.54 -7.92 -5.15
N GLU A 161 -2.96 -7.43 -4.06
CA GLU A 161 -3.64 -7.37 -2.76
C GLU A 161 -4.62 -6.20 -2.74
N THR A 162 -5.82 -6.47 -2.25
CA THR A 162 -6.87 -5.49 -2.02
C THR A 162 -7.35 -5.61 -0.58
N VAL A 163 -7.17 -4.55 0.20
CA VAL A 163 -7.58 -4.47 1.60
C VAL A 163 -8.73 -3.48 1.76
N THR A 164 -9.83 -3.95 2.34
CA THR A 164 -10.99 -3.14 2.71
C THR A 164 -11.19 -3.20 4.23
N PRO A 165 -11.54 -2.09 4.90
CA PRO A 165 -11.85 -2.12 6.32
C PRO A 165 -13.01 -3.06 6.66
N GLN A 166 -13.05 -3.49 7.92
CA GLN A 166 -14.16 -4.25 8.49
C GLN A 166 -14.71 -3.49 9.70
N PRO A 167 -15.94 -2.93 9.65
CA PRO A 167 -16.90 -2.99 8.53
C PRO A 167 -16.49 -2.18 7.29
N PRO A 168 -16.97 -2.51 6.08
CA PRO A 168 -16.64 -1.77 4.86
C PRO A 168 -17.18 -0.35 4.92
N ASP A 169 -16.31 0.61 4.64
CA ASP A 169 -16.66 2.03 4.60
C ASP A 169 -16.45 2.69 3.25
N GLY A 170 -16.18 1.89 2.20
CA GLY A 170 -15.92 2.39 0.85
C GLY A 170 -14.46 2.78 0.58
N SER A 171 -13.61 2.82 1.61
CA SER A 171 -12.17 2.97 1.43
C SER A 171 -11.52 1.68 0.95
N LEU A 172 -10.36 1.83 0.29
CA LEU A 172 -9.63 0.75 -0.34
C LEU A 172 -8.15 1.02 -0.27
N VAL A 173 -7.37 0.01 0.10
CA VAL A 173 -5.92 -0.03 -0.16
C VAL A 173 -5.66 -1.11 -1.18
N THR A 174 -4.85 -0.81 -2.18
CA THR A 174 -4.27 -1.80 -3.11
C THR A 174 -2.77 -1.85 -2.94
N HIS A 175 -2.21 -3.06 -2.90
CA HIS A 175 -0.78 -3.29 -3.00
C HIS A 175 -0.49 -4.13 -4.24
N ALA A 176 0.52 -3.73 -5.02
CA ALA A 176 0.97 -4.58 -6.12
C ALA A 176 1.58 -5.87 -5.56
N LEU A 177 2.41 -5.74 -4.53
CA LEU A 177 3.03 -6.87 -3.84
C LEU A 177 3.22 -6.54 -2.36
N HIS A 178 2.88 -7.51 -1.51
CA HIS A 178 3.13 -7.50 -0.07
C HIS A 178 3.94 -8.74 0.32
N ILE A 179 5.12 -8.56 0.92
CA ILE A 179 5.91 -9.64 1.52
C ILE A 179 5.78 -9.52 3.03
N LYS A 180 5.24 -10.54 3.67
CA LYS A 180 5.23 -10.68 5.12
C LYS A 180 6.29 -11.70 5.54
N LEU A 181 7.28 -11.28 6.33
CA LEU A 181 8.35 -12.16 6.82
C LEU A 181 7.86 -12.96 8.03
N PHE A 182 8.19 -14.26 8.04
CA PHE A 182 7.88 -15.23 9.09
C PHE A 182 6.49 -15.05 9.72
N PRO A 183 5.42 -15.25 8.94
CA PRO A 183 4.05 -14.98 9.41
C PRO A 183 3.61 -15.85 10.59
N GLN A 184 4.32 -16.94 10.90
CA GLN A 184 4.10 -17.78 12.08
C GLN A 184 5.10 -17.54 13.23
N GLY A 185 5.91 -16.47 13.14
CA GLY A 185 7.03 -16.21 14.04
C GLY A 185 8.34 -16.81 13.53
N GLY A 186 9.47 -16.22 13.93
CA GLY A 186 10.79 -16.61 13.43
C GLY A 186 11.89 -15.59 13.78
N PRO A 187 13.08 -15.73 13.17
CA PRO A 187 14.24 -14.87 13.41
C PRO A 187 14.09 -13.44 12.84
N ALA A 188 13.08 -13.20 12.01
CA ALA A 188 12.72 -11.88 11.51
C ALA A 188 11.20 -11.71 11.48
N SER A 189 10.73 -10.48 11.31
CA SER A 189 9.31 -10.16 11.16
C SER A 189 9.13 -8.86 10.38
N GLY A 190 7.87 -8.55 10.06
CA GLY A 190 7.48 -7.31 9.40
C GLY A 190 7.14 -7.49 7.93
N ASP A 191 7.03 -6.37 7.24
CA ASP A 191 6.33 -6.28 5.97
C ASP A 191 7.13 -5.41 4.97
N ILE A 192 7.10 -5.83 3.70
CA ILE A 192 7.66 -5.09 2.56
C ILE A 192 6.53 -4.89 1.56
N TYR A 193 6.28 -3.65 1.17
CA TYR A 193 5.22 -3.30 0.22
C TYR A 193 5.80 -2.71 -1.06
N LEU A 194 5.23 -3.09 -2.20
CA LEU A 194 5.46 -2.46 -3.50
C LEU A 194 4.15 -1.93 -4.05
N GLY A 195 4.21 -0.70 -4.58
CA GLY A 195 3.08 -0.06 -5.23
C GLY A 195 1.85 -0.07 -4.33
N THR A 196 1.79 0.89 -3.41
CA THR A 196 0.62 1.08 -2.55
C THR A 196 -0.19 2.25 -3.08
N ALA A 197 -1.50 2.08 -3.19
CA ALA A 197 -2.44 3.16 -3.43
C ALA A 197 -3.64 3.02 -2.50
N PHE A 198 -4.03 4.11 -1.86
CA PHE A 198 -5.17 4.19 -0.98
C PHE A 198 -6.13 5.27 -1.48
N CYS A 199 -7.43 5.00 -1.35
CA CYS A 199 -8.44 6.03 -1.41
C CYS A 199 -9.55 5.82 -0.40
N ASP A 200 -10.18 6.93 -0.04
CA ASP A 200 -11.39 6.96 0.75
C ASP A 200 -12.36 7.96 0.13
N PRO A 201 -13.54 7.53 -0.36
CA PRO A 201 -14.52 8.41 -0.98
C PRO A 201 -15.14 9.39 0.01
N PHE A 202 -15.09 9.10 1.31
CA PHE A 202 -15.72 9.88 2.37
C PHE A 202 -14.74 10.59 3.30
N GLY A 203 -13.44 10.59 3.00
CA GLY A 203 -12.45 11.42 3.68
C GLY A 203 -12.32 11.18 5.18
N LYS A 204 -11.73 12.14 5.91
CA LYS A 204 -11.70 12.10 7.37
C LYS A 204 -13.12 12.27 7.91
N LYS A 205 -13.66 11.20 8.51
CA LYS A 205 -14.89 11.22 9.29
C LYS A 205 -14.71 11.99 10.61
#